data_AF-A0A139NJC0-F1
#
_entry.id   AF-A0A139NJC0-F1
#
_cell.length_a   1.000
_cell.length_b   1.000
_cell.length_c   1.000
_cell.angle_alpha   90.00
_cell.angle_beta   90.00
_cell.angle_gamma   90.00
#
_symmetry.space_group_name_H-M   'P 1'
#
loop_
_entity.id
_entity.type
_entity.pdbx_description
1 polymer ?
#
loop_
_entity_poly.entity_id
_entity_poly.type
_entity_poly.pdbx_seq_one_letter_code
_entity_poly.pdbx_strand_id
1 'polypeptide(L)'
;MTNVQEICDDLLMIRDGDIVLNGSIQEVRNHFGKTRILTSSQKSQEQLEALPHVEAADLQKDGNWLLKIDDEAAGPALFDALTEGQYVTTFVQEAPSLDEIFKWIAQGGDKA
;
A
#
# COMPACT_ATOMS: atom_id res chain seq x y z
N MET A 1 -1.06 1.86 13.44
CA MET A 1 -1.89 2.61 14.39
C MET A 1 -3.34 2.14 14.27
N THR A 2 -3.61 0.87 14.62
CA THR A 2 -4.90 0.23 14.30
C THR A 2 -6.07 0.78 15.13
N ASN A 3 -5.86 1.05 16.42
CA ASN A 3 -6.93 1.53 17.31
C ASN A 3 -7.42 2.96 17.01
N VAL A 4 -6.62 3.77 16.31
CA VAL A 4 -7.00 5.16 15.95
C VAL A 4 -7.91 5.18 14.72
N GLN A 5 -7.73 4.23 13.79
CA GLN A 5 -8.58 4.12 12.60
C GLN A 5 -10.01 3.69 12.92
N GLU A 6 -10.24 2.90 13.95
CA GLU A 6 -11.59 2.42 14.30
C GLU A 6 -12.45 3.46 15.02
N ILE A 7 -11.87 4.58 15.46
CA ILE A 7 -12.55 5.58 16.30
C ILE A 7 -12.65 6.94 15.59
N CYS A 8 -11.77 7.23 14.64
CA CYS A 8 -11.73 8.52 13.95
C CYS A 8 -12.32 8.44 12.55
N ASP A 9 -13.28 9.29 12.23
CA ASP A 9 -13.82 9.41 10.87
C ASP A 9 -12.95 10.34 10.00
N ASP A 10 -12.46 11.43 10.60
CA ASP A 10 -11.70 12.49 9.95
C ASP A 10 -10.29 12.64 10.52
N LEU A 11 -9.37 13.06 9.64
CA LEU A 11 -7.96 13.24 9.96
C LEU A 11 -7.46 14.60 9.46
N LEU A 12 -6.84 15.35 10.36
CA LEU A 12 -6.16 16.61 10.07
C LEU A 12 -4.69 16.48 10.45
N MET A 13 -3.80 16.78 9.51
CA MET A 13 -2.35 16.85 9.76
C MET A 13 -1.85 18.25 9.43
N ILE A 14 -1.06 18.81 10.35
CA ILE A 14 -0.38 20.10 10.19
C ILE A 14 1.13 19.87 10.23
N ARG A 15 1.85 20.44 9.27
CA ARG A 15 3.31 20.42 9.19
C ARG A 15 3.79 21.84 8.89
N ASP A 16 4.75 22.33 9.65
CA ASP A 16 5.32 23.68 9.50
C ASP A 16 4.30 24.84 9.50
N GLY A 17 3.15 24.64 10.15
CA GLY A 17 2.06 25.62 10.20
C GLY A 17 1.05 25.52 9.06
N ASP A 18 1.29 24.64 8.08
CA ASP A 18 0.39 24.38 6.96
C ASP A 18 -0.38 23.08 7.13
N ILE A 19 -1.64 23.07 6.69
CA ILE A 19 -2.47 21.87 6.66
C ILE A 19 -2.03 21.02 5.46
N VAL A 20 -1.48 19.85 5.74
CA VAL A 20 -0.94 18.92 4.73
C VAL A 20 -1.85 17.72 4.46
N LEU A 21 -2.75 17.39 5.40
CA LEU A 21 -3.88 16.47 5.17
C LEU A 21 -5.12 17.01 5.85
N ASN A 22 -6.25 16.89 5.15
CA ASN A 22 -7.56 17.19 5.69
C ASN A 22 -8.62 16.35 4.96
N GLY A 23 -9.41 15.59 5.70
CA GLY A 23 -10.53 14.80 5.19
C GLY A 23 -10.71 13.48 5.93
N SER A 24 -11.64 12.67 5.45
CA SER A 24 -11.88 11.35 6.03
C SER A 24 -10.70 10.42 5.81
N ILE A 25 -10.55 9.42 6.67
CA ILE A 25 -9.50 8.39 6.52
C ILE A 25 -9.53 7.76 5.12
N GLN A 26 -10.72 7.51 4.60
CA GLN A 26 -10.89 6.86 3.30
C GLN A 26 -10.51 7.78 2.14
N GLU A 27 -10.86 9.07 2.20
CA GLU A 27 -10.43 10.07 1.21
C GLU A 27 -8.92 10.27 1.22
N VAL A 28 -8.31 10.37 2.42
CA VAL A 28 -6.86 10.49 2.55
C VAL A 28 -6.20 9.28 1.90
N ARG A 29 -6.60 8.05 2.22
CA ARG A 29 -6.04 6.84 1.61
C ARG A 29 -6.21 6.82 0.09
N ASN A 30 -7.40 7.13 -0.41
CA ASN A 30 -7.68 7.10 -1.86
C ASN A 30 -6.84 8.10 -2.67
N HIS A 31 -6.36 9.18 -2.06
CA HIS A 31 -5.48 10.14 -2.75
C HIS A 31 -4.06 9.61 -3.03
N PHE A 32 -3.60 8.56 -2.36
CA PHE A 32 -2.23 8.04 -2.52
C PHE A 32 -2.13 6.88 -3.53
N GLY A 33 -3.22 6.55 -4.23
CA GLY A 33 -3.29 5.45 -5.19
C GLY A 33 -3.15 4.07 -4.54
N LYS A 34 -3.59 3.02 -5.22
CA LYS A 34 -3.52 1.65 -4.68
C LYS A 34 -2.19 0.97 -5.01
N THR A 35 -1.14 1.41 -4.31
CA THR A 35 0.25 1.01 -4.52
C THR A 35 0.71 -0.11 -3.58
N ARG A 36 -0.21 -0.80 -2.90
CA ARG A 36 0.09 -1.97 -2.06
C ARG A 36 -0.69 -3.17 -2.56
N ILE A 37 0.00 -4.28 -2.77
CA ILE A 37 -0.61 -5.57 -3.11
C ILE A 37 -0.26 -6.57 -2.02
N LEU A 38 -1.27 -7.02 -1.29
CA LEU A 38 -1.15 -8.17 -0.39
C LEU A 38 -1.51 -9.44 -1.16
N THR A 39 -0.55 -10.36 -1.28
CA THR A 39 -0.73 -11.61 -2.01
C THR A 39 -0.18 -12.81 -1.26
N SER A 40 -0.91 -13.92 -1.28
CA SER A 40 -0.37 -15.21 -0.88
C SER A 40 0.43 -15.78 -2.04
N SER A 41 1.72 -16.05 -1.88
CA SER A 41 2.57 -16.60 -2.94
C SER A 41 3.63 -17.54 -2.37
N GLN A 42 3.94 -18.61 -3.11
CA GLN A 42 5.04 -19.53 -2.82
C GLN A 42 6.38 -19.08 -3.44
N LYS A 43 6.37 -17.98 -4.21
CA LYS A 43 7.57 -17.39 -4.80
C LYS A 43 8.49 -16.82 -3.72
N SER A 44 9.80 -16.79 -4.00
CA SER A 44 10.77 -16.15 -3.12
C SER A 44 10.67 -14.62 -3.23
N GLN A 45 11.21 -13.90 -2.25
CA GLN A 45 11.30 -12.43 -2.27
C GLN A 45 11.92 -11.92 -3.56
N GLU A 46 13.04 -12.52 -3.99
CA GLU A 46 13.79 -12.13 -5.19
C GLU A 46 12.94 -12.26 -6.46
N GLN A 47 12.10 -13.29 -6.55
CA GLN A 47 11.21 -13.50 -7.69
C GLN A 47 10.09 -12.47 -7.72
N LEU A 48 9.62 -12.02 -6.56
CA LEU A 48 8.58 -11.00 -6.43
C LEU A 48 9.13 -9.61 -6.74
N GLU A 49 10.32 -9.29 -6.25
CA GLU A 49 11.02 -8.03 -6.55
C GLU A 49 11.49 -7.95 -8.00
N ALA A 50 11.69 -9.08 -8.67
CA ALA A 50 11.99 -9.11 -10.11
C ALA A 50 10.76 -8.83 -11.00
N LEU A 51 9.55 -8.77 -10.44
CA LEU A 51 8.36 -8.43 -11.22
C LEU A 51 8.39 -6.94 -11.62
N PRO A 52 7.88 -6.60 -12.82
CA PRO A 52 7.81 -5.21 -13.25
C PRO A 52 6.95 -4.41 -12.28
N HIS A 53 7.33 -3.15 -12.05
CA HIS A 53 6.64 -2.22 -11.15
C HIS A 53 6.70 -2.56 -9.66
N VAL A 54 7.33 -3.67 -9.24
CA VAL A 54 7.52 -3.99 -7.82
C VAL A 54 8.80 -3.32 -7.30
N GLU A 55 8.65 -2.42 -6.34
CA GLU A 55 9.77 -1.74 -5.69
C GLU A 55 10.32 -2.52 -4.49
N ALA A 56 9.45 -3.24 -3.79
CA ALA A 56 9.83 -4.03 -2.61
C ALA A 56 8.81 -5.14 -2.34
N ALA A 57 9.27 -6.26 -1.80
CA ALA A 57 8.42 -7.34 -1.31
C ALA A 57 8.74 -7.67 0.16
N ASP A 58 7.77 -7.41 1.05
CA ASP A 58 7.91 -7.63 2.49
C ASP A 58 7.08 -8.84 2.94
N LEU A 59 7.72 -9.88 3.50
CA LEU A 59 7.02 -11.04 4.06
C LEU A 59 6.32 -10.64 5.37
N GLN A 60 4.99 -10.79 5.40
CA GLN A 60 4.16 -10.53 6.55
C GLN A 60 4.15 -11.72 7.51
N LYS A 61 3.78 -11.46 8.77
CA LYS A 61 3.78 -12.47 9.84
C LYS A 61 2.77 -13.60 9.64
N ASP A 62 1.72 -13.34 8.86
CA ASP A 62 0.69 -14.30 8.48
C ASP A 62 1.12 -15.18 7.28
N GLY A 63 2.33 -14.99 6.76
CA GLY A 63 2.87 -15.71 5.61
C GLY A 63 2.47 -15.12 4.25
N ASN A 64 1.74 -14.00 4.22
CA ASN A 64 1.45 -13.28 2.98
C ASN A 64 2.60 -12.35 2.59
N TRP A 65 2.67 -11.98 1.32
CA TRP A 65 3.61 -10.99 0.81
C TRP A 65 2.92 -9.64 0.64
N LEU A 66 3.53 -8.59 1.17
CA LEU A 66 3.15 -7.21 0.90
C LEU A 66 4.10 -6.65 -0.16
N LEU A 67 3.59 -6.47 -1.37
CA LEU A 67 4.31 -5.86 -2.47
C LEU A 67 4.03 -4.36 -2.50
N LYS A 68 5.09 -3.57 -2.65
CA LYS A 68 5.01 -2.14 -2.92
C LYS A 68 5.23 -1.93 -4.41
N ILE A 69 4.30 -1.24 -5.05
CA ILE A 69 4.36 -0.98 -6.49
C ILE A 69 4.42 0.52 -6.76
N ASP A 70 5.05 0.90 -7.86
CA ASP A 70 5.18 2.30 -8.27
C ASP A 70 3.90 2.86 -8.91
N ASP A 71 3.12 2.02 -9.58
CA ASP A 71 1.90 2.39 -10.32
C ASP A 71 0.71 1.48 -9.99
N GLU A 72 -0.45 2.07 -9.66
CA GLU A 72 -1.71 1.35 -9.45
C GLU A 72 -2.13 0.55 -10.71
N ALA A 73 -1.81 1.06 -11.90
CA ALA A 73 -2.16 0.40 -13.17
C ALA A 73 -1.40 -0.91 -13.39
N ALA A 74 -0.32 -1.19 -12.63
CA ALA A 74 0.39 -2.46 -12.69
C ALA A 74 -0.38 -3.62 -12.04
N GLY A 75 -1.41 -3.33 -11.24
CA GLY A 75 -2.20 -4.32 -10.50
C GLY A 75 -2.71 -5.50 -11.34
N PRO A 76 -3.40 -5.27 -12.48
CA PRO A 76 -3.88 -6.35 -13.35
C PRO A 76 -2.75 -7.23 -13.92
N ALA A 77 -1.65 -6.63 -14.37
CA ALA A 77 -0.51 -7.37 -14.92
C ALA A 77 0.18 -8.21 -13.82
N LEU A 78 0.31 -7.66 -12.62
CA LEU A 78 0.84 -8.37 -11.46
C LEU A 78 -0.10 -9.48 -11.00
N PHE A 79 -1.42 -9.28 -11.05
CA PHE A 79 -2.39 -10.33 -10.75
C PHE A 79 -2.18 -11.55 -11.66
N ASP A 80 -2.07 -11.34 -12.97
CA ASP A 80 -1.84 -12.44 -13.92
C ASP A 80 -0.48 -13.12 -13.67
N ALA A 81 0.57 -12.33 -13.41
CA ALA A 81 1.92 -12.85 -13.16
C ALA A 81 2.05 -13.58 -11.80
N LEU A 82 1.25 -13.21 -10.80
CA LEU A 82 1.27 -13.82 -9.46
C LEU A 82 0.41 -15.08 -9.40
N THR A 83 -0.75 -15.05 -10.05
CA THR A 83 -1.69 -16.17 -10.07
C THR A 83 -1.26 -17.23 -11.09
N GLU A 84 -0.72 -16.85 -12.25
CA GLU A 84 -0.42 -17.77 -13.37
C GLU A 84 -1.59 -18.71 -13.70
N GLY A 85 -2.83 -18.22 -13.52
CA GLY A 85 -4.06 -19.01 -13.69
C GLY A 85 -4.32 -20.05 -12.60
N GLN A 86 -3.52 -20.08 -11.53
CA GLN A 86 -3.73 -20.89 -10.34
C GLN A 86 -4.58 -20.17 -9.31
N TYR A 87 -5.19 -20.95 -8.42
CA TYR A 87 -5.93 -20.41 -7.29
C TYR A 87 -4.99 -19.71 -6.30
N VAL A 88 -5.35 -18.49 -5.93
CA VAL A 88 -4.65 -17.68 -4.93
C VAL A 88 -5.63 -17.38 -3.80
N THR A 89 -5.21 -17.61 -2.55
CA THR A 89 -6.08 -17.42 -1.38
C THR A 89 -6.34 -15.95 -1.07
N THR A 90 -5.38 -15.09 -1.36
CA THR A 90 -5.46 -13.65 -1.08
C THR A 90 -4.80 -12.88 -2.20
N PHE A 91 -5.55 -11.96 -2.82
CA PHE A 91 -5.01 -10.87 -3.61
C PHE A 91 -5.81 -9.62 -3.30
N VAL A 92 -5.17 -8.65 -2.65
CA VAL A 92 -5.81 -7.39 -2.27
C VAL A 92 -4.91 -6.26 -2.73
N GLN A 93 -5.41 -5.42 -3.62
CA GLN A 93 -4.76 -4.19 -4.02
C GLN A 93 -5.42 -3.02 -3.28
N GLU A 94 -4.66 -2.32 -2.47
CA GLU A 94 -5.15 -1.25 -1.63
C GLU A 94 -4.19 -0.05 -1.56
N ALA A 95 -4.72 1.06 -1.08
CA ALA A 95 -3.92 2.23 -0.79
C ALA A 95 -3.00 1.98 0.43
N PRO A 96 -1.84 2.68 0.48
CA PRO A 96 -0.96 2.65 1.64
C PRO A 96 -1.71 2.83 2.96
N SER A 97 -1.15 2.23 4.01
CA SER A 97 -1.68 2.41 5.36
C SER A 97 -1.55 3.87 5.80
N LEU A 98 -2.42 4.31 6.71
CA LEU A 98 -2.28 5.66 7.28
C LEU A 98 -0.91 5.86 7.94
N ASP A 99 -0.34 4.83 8.55
CA ASP A 99 0.99 4.90 9.15
C ASP A 99 2.08 5.22 8.11
N GLU A 100 1.99 4.64 6.92
CA GLU A 100 2.91 4.93 5.81
C GLU A 100 2.71 6.33 5.27
N ILE A 101 1.45 6.71 5.02
CA ILE A 101 1.08 8.06 4.57
C ILE A 101 1.60 9.11 5.56
N PHE A 102 1.39 8.88 6.85
CA PHE A 102 1.86 9.76 7.92
C PHE A 102 3.37 9.89 7.89
N LYS A 103 4.11 8.78 7.76
CA LYS A 103 5.58 8.79 7.72
C LYS A 103 6.10 9.54 6.51
N TRP A 104 5.51 9.35 5.33
CA TRP A 104 5.91 10.08 4.12
C TRP A 104 5.74 11.58 4.27
N ILE A 105 4.59 12.03 4.76
CA ILE A 105 4.33 13.46 4.94
C ILE A 105 5.19 14.03 6.07
N ALA A 106 5.39 13.29 7.17
CA ALA A 106 6.29 13.72 8.25
C ALA A 106 7.75 13.86 7.79
N GLN A 107 8.18 13.09 6.79
CA GLN A 107 9.53 13.13 6.23
C GLN A 107 9.73 14.19 5.13
N GLY A 108 8.70 14.98 4.81
CA GLY A 108 8.80 16.01 3.77
C GLY A 108 8.44 15.53 2.37
N GLY A 109 7.91 14.32 2.20
CA GLY A 109 7.35 13.87 0.92
C GLY A 109 6.14 14.74 0.58
N ASP A 110 6.24 15.47 -0.52
CA ASP A 110 5.09 16.07 -1.19
C ASP A 110 4.55 15.08 -2.22
N LYS A 111 3.25 15.12 -2.51
CA LYS A 111 2.60 14.19 -3.44
C LYS A 111 3.44 14.06 -4.73
N ALA A 112 3.73 12.82 -5.13
CA ALA A 112 4.06 12.53 -6.53
C ALA A 112 2.80 12.73 -7.38
#